data_AF-A0A0D6TRG4-F1
#
_entry.id   AF-A0A0D6TRG4-F1
#
_cell.length_a   1.000
_cell.length_b   1.000
_cell.length_c   1.000
_cell.angle_alpha   90.00
_cell.angle_beta   90.00
_cell.angle_gamma   90.00
#
_symmetry.space_group_name_H-M   'P 1'
#
loop_
_entity.id
_entity.type
_entity.pdbx_description
1 polymer ?
#
loop_
_entity_poly.entity_id
_entity_poly.type
_entity_poly.pdbx_seq_one_letter_code
_entity_poly.pdbx_strand_id
1 'polypeptide(L)'
;MKKYLVFIFILSLSAMAQEKIYYKDYFNQEMLKEVYANHYESEYLNNIHRKKSVNKLIERIQFVQTPKEKDEKIVWLSSVPLFNKFNKSLKRDSSFDINTFNIFKYNLDFFTSGTVVYRIDGTDWKIVINSQN
;
A
#
# COMPACT_ATOMS: atom_id res chain seq x y z
N MET A 1 20.48 15.23 -47.83
CA MET A 1 19.19 15.79 -47.34
C MET A 1 19.27 15.94 -45.82
N LYS A 2 18.99 17.15 -45.35
CA LYS A 2 19.02 17.59 -43.95
C LYS A 2 18.15 16.70 -43.05
N LYS A 3 18.57 16.45 -41.81
CA LYS A 3 17.97 17.01 -40.57
C LYS A 3 19.04 17.06 -39.47
N TYR A 4 19.39 18.27 -39.05
CA TYR A 4 20.11 18.49 -37.80
C TYR A 4 19.13 18.21 -36.66
N LEU A 5 19.47 17.26 -35.79
CA LEU A 5 18.77 17.07 -34.53
C LEU A 5 19.43 17.98 -33.50
N VAL A 6 18.83 19.15 -33.30
CA VAL A 6 19.23 20.09 -32.27
C VAL A 6 18.70 19.55 -30.94
N PHE A 7 19.58 19.04 -30.09
CA PHE A 7 19.28 18.82 -28.67
C PHE A 7 19.62 20.10 -27.92
N ILE A 8 18.63 20.95 -27.67
CA ILE A 8 18.71 21.98 -26.64
C ILE A 8 18.41 21.28 -25.31
N PHE A 9 19.44 20.89 -24.58
CA PHE A 9 19.35 20.49 -23.18
C PHE A 9 19.36 21.78 -22.35
N ILE A 10 18.19 22.30 -21.98
CA ILE A 10 18.13 23.27 -20.89
C ILE A 10 18.28 22.45 -19.60
N LEU A 11 19.49 22.45 -19.04
CA LEU A 11 19.72 22.06 -17.65
C LEU A 11 18.90 22.99 -16.76
N SER A 12 17.73 22.54 -16.33
CA SER A 12 17.20 22.92 -15.03
C SER A 12 17.26 21.68 -14.17
N LEU A 13 18.37 21.54 -13.42
CA LEU A 13 18.53 20.49 -12.43
C LEU A 13 17.70 20.87 -11.20
N SER A 14 16.37 20.87 -11.32
CA SER A 14 15.55 20.65 -10.13
C SER A 14 15.69 19.17 -9.82
N ALA A 15 16.32 18.82 -8.70
CA ALA A 15 16.27 17.48 -8.15
C ALA A 15 14.81 17.17 -7.76
N MET A 16 13.99 16.84 -8.75
CA MET A 16 12.68 16.26 -8.49
C MET A 16 12.97 14.89 -7.88
N ALA A 17 12.67 14.73 -6.59
CA ALA A 17 12.72 13.43 -5.94
C ALA A 17 11.79 12.50 -6.73
N GLN A 18 12.37 11.56 -7.47
CA GLN A 18 11.62 10.60 -8.26
C GLN A 18 10.86 9.67 -7.30
N GLU A 19 9.54 9.64 -7.39
CA GLU A 19 8.74 8.68 -6.63
C GLU A 19 9.12 7.25 -7.02
N LYS A 20 9.39 6.40 -6.03
CA LYS A 20 9.57 4.96 -6.24
C LYS A 20 8.28 4.24 -5.89
N ILE A 21 7.77 3.46 -6.85
CA ILE A 21 6.52 2.73 -6.72
C ILE A 21 6.81 1.22 -6.66
N TYR A 22 6.26 0.55 -5.66
CA TYR A 22 6.40 -0.88 -5.44
C TYR A 22 5.04 -1.57 -5.52
N TYR A 23 5.02 -2.73 -6.17
CA TYR A 23 3.81 -3.49 -6.52
C TYR A 23 3.78 -4.89 -5.87
N LYS A 24 2.70 -5.63 -6.17
CA LYS A 24 2.14 -6.85 -5.56
C LYS A 24 3.06 -7.97 -5.08
N ASP A 25 4.32 -8.04 -5.49
CA ASP A 25 5.19 -9.21 -5.28
C ASP A 25 5.48 -9.51 -3.79
N TYR A 26 5.17 -8.58 -2.87
CA TYR A 26 5.33 -8.76 -1.43
C TYR A 26 4.19 -9.55 -0.76
N PHE A 27 3.01 -9.62 -1.37
CA PHE A 27 1.83 -10.22 -0.75
C PHE A 27 1.92 -11.74 -0.74
N ASN A 28 1.79 -12.34 0.44
CA ASN A 28 1.88 -13.78 0.61
C ASN A 28 0.82 -14.35 1.57
N GLN A 29 0.71 -15.68 1.60
CA GLN A 29 -0.29 -16.39 2.40
C GLN A 29 -0.09 -16.22 3.92
N GLU A 30 1.14 -16.05 4.40
CA GLU A 30 1.43 -15.95 5.83
C GLU A 30 0.87 -14.65 6.41
N MET A 31 0.90 -13.57 5.63
CA MET A 31 0.24 -12.30 6.00
C MET A 31 -1.26 -12.48 6.25
N LEU A 32 -1.93 -13.30 5.43
CA LEU A 32 -3.36 -13.58 5.61
C LEU A 32 -3.60 -14.55 6.77
N LYS A 33 -2.76 -15.58 6.95
CA LYS A 33 -2.84 -16.47 8.11
C LYS A 33 -2.69 -15.70 9.42
N GLU A 34 -1.83 -14.70 9.48
CA GLU A 34 -1.67 -13.86 10.67
C GLU A 34 -2.96 -13.10 11.03
N VAL A 35 -3.65 -12.56 10.03
CA VAL A 35 -4.89 -11.80 10.22
C VAL A 35 -6.09 -12.68 10.53
N TYR A 36 -6.24 -13.79 9.79
CA TYR A 36 -7.38 -14.70 9.96
C TYR A 36 -7.17 -15.74 11.07
N ALA A 37 -5.94 -16.00 11.50
CA ALA A 37 -5.59 -17.00 12.52
C ALA A 37 -6.30 -18.35 12.29
N ASN A 38 -6.95 -18.90 13.32
CA ASN A 38 -7.69 -20.17 13.25
C ASN A 38 -8.89 -20.13 12.28
N HIS A 39 -9.27 -18.95 11.80
CA HIS A 39 -10.33 -18.78 10.80
C HIS A 39 -9.78 -18.74 9.36
N TYR A 40 -8.47 -18.86 9.14
CA TYR A 40 -7.87 -18.77 7.81
C TYR A 40 -8.50 -19.74 6.82
N GLU A 41 -8.73 -20.99 7.22
CA GLU A 41 -9.29 -21.98 6.31
C GLU A 41 -10.76 -21.70 5.97
N SER A 42 -11.60 -21.49 6.98
CA SER A 42 -13.05 -21.33 6.80
C SER A 42 -13.42 -19.99 6.17
N GLU A 43 -12.77 -18.89 6.56
CA GLU A 43 -13.14 -17.54 6.15
C GLU A 43 -12.42 -17.07 4.89
N TYR A 44 -11.24 -17.61 4.61
CA TYR A 44 -10.41 -17.21 3.47
C TYR A 44 -10.11 -18.37 2.50
N LEU A 45 -9.42 -19.43 2.94
CA LEU A 45 -8.89 -20.46 2.05
C LEU A 45 -9.99 -21.18 1.26
N ASN A 46 -11.07 -21.57 1.94
CA ASN A 46 -12.17 -22.32 1.35
C ASN A 46 -13.27 -21.40 0.78
N ASN A 47 -13.09 -20.07 0.90
CA ASN A 47 -14.05 -19.09 0.42
C ASN A 47 -13.55 -18.44 -0.88
N ILE A 48 -14.01 -18.97 -2.03
CA ILE A 48 -13.62 -18.50 -3.36
C ILE A 48 -13.96 -17.01 -3.59
N HIS A 49 -15.09 -16.54 -3.07
CA HIS A 49 -15.50 -15.15 -3.19
C HIS A 49 -14.57 -14.24 -2.40
N ARG A 50 -14.19 -14.65 -1.18
CA ARG A 50 -13.23 -13.90 -0.35
C ARG A 50 -11.88 -13.79 -1.05
N LYS A 51 -11.34 -14.91 -1.57
CA LYS A 51 -10.08 -14.91 -2.34
C LYS A 51 -10.12 -13.93 -3.50
N LYS A 52 -11.20 -13.96 -4.29
CA LYS A 52 -11.39 -13.03 -5.41
C LYS A 52 -11.40 -11.58 -4.96
N SER A 53 -12.11 -11.26 -3.87
CA SER A 53 -12.15 -9.91 -3.31
C SER A 53 -10.80 -9.43 -2.80
N VAL A 54 -10.05 -10.29 -2.10
CA VAL A 54 -8.69 -9.96 -1.63
C VAL A 54 -7.73 -9.75 -2.80
N ASN A 55 -7.79 -10.59 -3.84
CA ASN A 55 -6.94 -10.42 -5.02
C ASN A 55 -7.21 -9.09 -5.75
N LYS A 56 -8.47 -8.71 -5.91
CA LYS A 56 -8.84 -7.40 -6.49
C LYS A 56 -8.36 -6.23 -5.64
N LEU A 57 -8.40 -6.39 -4.32
CA LEU A 57 -7.89 -5.38 -3.39
C LEU A 57 -6.38 -5.23 -3.49
N ILE A 58 -5.64 -6.34 -3.57
CA ILE A 58 -4.20 -6.37 -3.75
C ILE A 58 -3.77 -5.62 -5.02
N GLU A 59 -4.49 -5.81 -6.13
CA GLU A 59 -4.19 -5.16 -7.41
C GLU A 59 -4.30 -3.62 -7.37
N ARG A 60 -4.98 -3.07 -6.35
CA ARG A 60 -5.18 -1.63 -6.18
C ARG A 60 -4.17 -0.97 -5.24
N ILE A 61 -3.36 -1.77 -4.55
CA ILE A 61 -2.43 -1.29 -3.52
C ILE A 61 -1.06 -1.02 -4.15
N GLN A 62 -0.53 0.16 -3.87
CA GLN A 62 0.83 0.55 -4.19
C GLN A 62 1.51 1.07 -2.93
N PHE A 63 2.80 0.78 -2.79
CA PHE A 63 3.65 1.52 -1.87
C PHE A 63 4.46 2.54 -2.63
N VAL A 64 4.41 3.78 -2.16
CA VAL A 64 5.10 4.91 -2.78
C VAL A 64 6.05 5.51 -1.77
N GLN A 65 7.34 5.61 -2.12
CA GLN A 65 8.32 6.32 -1.31
C GLN A 65 8.49 7.74 -1.84
N THR A 66 8.05 8.73 -1.07
CA THR A 66 8.14 10.15 -1.43
C THR A 66 8.21 11.04 -0.18
N PRO A 67 9.12 12.04 -0.14
CA PRO A 67 9.25 12.95 0.99
C PRO A 67 7.94 13.62 1.41
N LYS A 68 7.84 13.99 2.68
CA LYS A 68 6.72 14.81 3.16
C LYS A 68 6.75 16.23 2.60
N GLU A 69 5.69 16.58 1.86
CA GLU A 69 5.43 17.97 1.50
C GLU A 69 4.85 18.75 2.69
N LYS A 70 5.13 20.05 2.74
CA LYS A 70 4.79 20.93 3.87
C LYS A 70 3.29 20.98 4.16
N ASP A 71 2.47 21.00 3.12
CA ASP A 71 1.02 21.21 3.21
C ASP A 71 0.21 19.94 2.89
N GLU A 72 0.86 18.77 2.94
CA GLU A 72 0.19 17.51 2.65
C GLU A 72 -0.87 17.18 3.71
N LYS A 73 -2.09 16.87 3.24
CA LYS A 73 -3.13 16.30 4.11
C LYS A 73 -2.79 14.86 4.43
N ILE A 74 -2.48 14.60 5.70
CA ILE A 74 -1.98 13.29 6.13
C ILE A 74 -3.06 12.53 6.91
N VAL A 75 -3.31 11.31 6.47
CA VAL A 75 -3.93 10.27 7.30
C VAL A 75 -2.82 9.30 7.72
N TRP A 76 -2.49 9.29 9.01
CA TRP A 76 -1.46 8.40 9.56
C TRP A 76 -1.99 6.98 9.65
N LEU A 77 -1.18 6.01 9.25
CA LEU A 77 -1.52 4.60 9.36
C LEU A 77 -1.75 4.19 10.83
N SER A 78 -1.01 4.77 11.78
CA SER A 78 -1.20 4.56 13.22
C SER A 78 -2.60 4.97 13.73
N SER A 79 -3.28 5.90 13.04
CA SER A 79 -4.65 6.31 13.36
C SER A 79 -5.69 5.29 12.89
N VAL A 80 -5.34 4.40 11.94
CA VAL A 80 -6.25 3.38 11.41
C VAL A 80 -6.34 2.20 12.37
N PRO A 81 -7.53 1.82 12.87
CA PRO A 81 -7.69 0.66 13.74
C PRO A 81 -7.18 -0.64 13.11
N LEU A 82 -6.79 -1.61 13.94
CA LEU A 82 -6.47 -2.95 13.45
C LEU A 82 -7.75 -3.71 13.04
N PHE A 83 -7.67 -4.49 11.97
CA PHE A 83 -8.70 -5.44 11.55
C PHE A 83 -8.64 -6.73 12.40
N ASN A 84 -8.87 -6.58 13.70
CA ASN A 84 -8.77 -7.67 14.70
C ASN A 84 -10.05 -8.51 14.82
N LYS A 85 -10.82 -8.64 13.74
CA LYS A 85 -12.09 -9.40 13.75
C LYS A 85 -11.86 -10.88 14.04
N PHE A 86 -10.87 -11.48 13.36
CA PHE A 86 -10.57 -12.91 13.42
C PHE A 86 -9.42 -13.23 14.39
N ASN A 87 -8.44 -12.33 14.51
CA ASN A 87 -7.34 -12.46 15.45
C ASN A 87 -7.37 -11.30 16.46
N LYS A 88 -7.78 -11.56 17.71
CA LYS A 88 -7.80 -10.57 18.78
C LYS A 88 -6.41 -10.23 19.33
N SER A 89 -5.44 -11.09 19.10
CA SER A 89 -4.03 -10.89 19.51
C SER A 89 -3.21 -10.10 18.50
N LEU A 90 -3.83 -9.65 17.40
CA LEU A 90 -3.16 -8.92 16.33
C LEU A 90 -2.51 -7.64 16.87
N LYS A 91 -1.25 -7.40 16.47
CA LYS A 91 -0.46 -6.23 16.86
C LYS A 91 0.05 -5.51 15.63
N ARG A 92 0.24 -4.19 15.75
CA ARG A 92 0.96 -3.41 14.75
C ARG A 92 2.42 -3.88 14.68
N ASP A 93 3.01 -3.76 13.51
CA ASP A 93 4.44 -3.96 13.32
C ASP A 93 5.19 -2.88 14.11
N SER A 94 6.29 -3.26 14.77
CA SER A 94 7.11 -2.33 15.56
C SER A 94 7.87 -1.32 14.70
N SER A 95 8.14 -1.70 13.46
CA SER A 95 8.85 -0.91 12.46
C SER A 95 8.36 -1.29 11.08
N PHE A 96 8.46 -0.36 10.13
CA PHE A 96 8.12 -0.61 8.74
C PHE A 96 9.30 -1.21 7.98
N ASP A 97 9.05 -2.33 7.30
CA ASP A 97 9.91 -2.90 6.26
C ASP A 97 9.00 -3.38 5.13
N ILE A 98 9.22 -2.86 3.93
CA ILE A 98 8.40 -3.12 2.74
C ILE A 98 8.26 -4.62 2.42
N ASN A 99 9.25 -5.44 2.80
CA ASN A 99 9.27 -6.87 2.48
C ASN A 99 8.48 -7.72 3.49
N THR A 100 8.23 -7.20 4.69
CA THR A 100 7.63 -7.95 5.79
C THR A 100 6.35 -7.31 6.33
N PHE A 101 6.10 -6.05 6.01
CA PHE A 101 4.94 -5.29 6.46
C PHE A 101 3.62 -5.91 5.97
N ASN A 102 2.72 -6.19 6.91
CA ASN A 102 1.43 -6.81 6.62
C ASN A 102 0.31 -5.78 6.62
N ILE A 103 -0.01 -5.26 5.43
CA ILE A 103 -1.06 -4.26 5.24
C ILE A 103 -2.47 -4.77 5.62
N PHE A 104 -2.72 -6.09 5.57
CA PHE A 104 -4.03 -6.65 5.91
C PHE A 104 -4.37 -6.55 7.40
N LYS A 105 -3.39 -6.20 8.25
CA LYS A 105 -3.62 -5.94 9.67
C LYS A 105 -4.50 -4.73 9.92
N TYR A 106 -4.56 -3.79 8.99
CA TYR A 106 -5.17 -2.48 9.19
C TYR A 106 -6.57 -2.47 8.58
N ASN A 107 -7.53 -1.89 9.31
CA ASN A 107 -8.91 -1.72 8.85
C ASN A 107 -9.00 -0.53 7.88
N LEU A 108 -8.32 -0.64 6.74
CA LEU A 108 -8.23 0.40 5.72
C LEU A 108 -9.54 0.52 4.96
N ASP A 109 -9.83 1.73 4.50
CA ASP A 109 -11.00 2.00 3.69
C ASP A 109 -10.78 1.59 2.22
N PHE A 110 -11.01 0.30 1.95
CA PHE A 110 -10.83 -0.28 0.62
C PHE A 110 -12.01 -0.04 -0.33
N PHE A 111 -13.15 0.46 0.16
CA PHE A 111 -14.42 0.54 -0.60
C PHE A 111 -14.86 1.97 -0.92
N THR A 112 -13.94 2.92 -0.87
CA THR A 112 -14.22 4.31 -1.29
C THR A 112 -14.31 4.43 -2.81
N SER A 113 -14.99 5.49 -3.26
CA SER A 113 -15.09 5.86 -4.68
C SER A 113 -13.82 6.50 -5.24
N GLY A 114 -12.81 6.79 -4.41
CA GLY A 114 -11.62 7.53 -4.79
C GLY A 114 -10.32 6.85 -4.34
N THR A 115 -9.19 7.45 -4.70
CA THR A 115 -7.89 7.01 -4.20
C THR A 115 -7.75 7.41 -2.73
N VAL A 116 -7.35 6.46 -1.89
CA VAL A 116 -7.07 6.71 -0.46
C VAL A 116 -5.57 6.55 -0.22
N VAL A 117 -5.00 7.49 0.53
CA VAL A 117 -3.57 7.51 0.83
C VAL A 117 -3.38 7.49 2.35
N TYR A 118 -2.55 6.56 2.83
CA TYR A 118 -2.13 6.48 4.23
C TYR A 118 -0.62 6.64 4.31
N ARG A 119 -0.15 7.52 5.19
CA ARG A 119 1.28 7.66 5.49
C ARG A 119 1.70 6.68 6.57
N ILE A 120 2.86 6.06 6.35
CA ILE A 120 3.47 5.18 7.33
C ILE A 120 4.30 6.04 8.29
N ASP A 121 3.90 6.02 9.57
CA ASP A 121 4.49 6.82 10.64
C ASP A 121 6.02 6.73 10.67
N GLY A 122 6.67 7.88 10.80
CA GLY A 122 8.13 7.96 10.91
C GLY A 122 8.91 7.64 9.62
N THR A 123 8.24 7.54 8.46
CA THR A 123 8.88 7.24 7.18
C THR A 123 8.39 8.13 6.04
N ASP A 124 9.09 8.09 4.91
CA ASP A 124 8.66 8.69 3.64
C ASP A 124 7.76 7.75 2.81
N TRP A 125 7.26 6.66 3.41
CA TRP A 125 6.41 5.71 2.71
C TRP A 125 4.92 6.03 2.82
N LYS A 126 4.22 5.79 1.73
CA LYS A 126 2.77 5.90 1.59
C LYS A 126 2.20 4.57 1.09
N ILE A 127 1.03 4.21 1.61
CA ILE A 127 0.14 3.22 1.03
C ILE A 127 -0.87 3.98 0.20
N VAL A 128 -0.94 3.69 -1.09
CA VAL A 128 -1.93 4.24 -2.02
C VAL A 128 -2.87 3.12 -2.42
N ILE A 129 -4.17 3.33 -2.22
CA ILE A 129 -5.24 2.40 -2.60
C ILE A 129 -6.05 3.09 -3.68
N ASN A 130 -5.89 2.67 -4.92
CA ASN A 130 -6.60 3.25 -6.06
C ASN A 130 -8.10 2.92 -6.03
N SER A 131 -8.94 3.74 -6.66
CA SER A 131 -10.38 3.45 -6.82
C SER A 131 -10.61 2.13 -7.56
N GLN A 132 -11.82 1.56 -7.43
CA GLN A 132 -12.22 0.48 -8.32
C GLN A 132 -12.53 1.07 -9.70
N ASN A 133 -11.85 0.55 -10.71
CA ASN A 133 -12.17 0.82 -12.12
C ASN A 133 -13.16 -0.22 -12.64
#